data_AF-A0A966D6T4-F1
#
_entry.id   AF-A0A966D6T4-F1
#
_cell.length_a   1.000
_cell.length_b   1.000
_cell.length_c   1.000
_cell.angle_alpha   90.00
_cell.angle_beta   90.00
_cell.angle_gamma   90.00
#
_symmetry.space_group_name_H-M   'P 1'
#
loop_
_entity.id
_entity.type
_entity.pdbx_description
1 polymer ?
#
loop_
_entity_poly.entity_id
_entity_poly.type
_entity_poly.pdbx_seq_one_letter_code
_entity_poly.pdbx_strand_id
1 'polypeptide(L)'
;PVPYENISFYNELVKDSLEKGAKIINTKKKDIETLFHPKILYPVNKDMKISYLEQFGPIVPIMPFKNIEDVLEMISLSNYGQQCSIFGKDHNIIGNMIDVLINQVSRINLNTQCQRGPDSFPFAGRKDSAVGTLSISDALKIFSIRTLVSAKITEENKKLYENILKDNSSDFLKRDILF
;
A
#
# COMPACT_ATOMS: atom_id res chain seq x y z
N PRO A 1 -7.91 0.42 23.43
CA PRO A 1 -9.36 0.09 23.52
C PRO A 1 -10.03 0.34 22.17
N VAL A 2 -10.70 -0.67 21.62
CA VAL A 2 -11.53 -0.47 20.42
C VAL A 2 -12.81 0.24 20.89
N PRO A 3 -13.25 1.34 20.25
CA PRO A 3 -14.54 1.96 20.57
C PRO A 3 -15.67 0.93 20.57
N TYR A 4 -16.62 1.01 21.52
CA TYR A 4 -17.75 0.08 21.62
C TYR A 4 -18.56 -0.02 20.32
N GLU A 5 -18.69 1.10 19.59
CA GLU A 5 -19.35 1.17 18.28
C GLU A 5 -18.72 0.19 17.26
N ASN A 6 -17.41 -0.01 17.33
CA ASN A 6 -16.69 -0.87 16.40
C ASN A 6 -16.98 -2.36 16.65
N ILE A 7 -17.27 -2.78 17.88
CA ILE A 7 -17.58 -4.21 18.15
C ILE A 7 -18.93 -4.60 17.55
N SER A 8 -19.91 -3.71 17.64
CA SER A 8 -21.20 -3.92 16.97
C SER A 8 -20.99 -4.07 15.46
N PHE A 9 -20.22 -3.16 14.86
CA PHE A 9 -19.87 -3.21 13.45
C PHE A 9 -19.13 -4.51 13.06
N TYR A 10 -18.14 -4.93 13.85
CA TYR A 10 -17.40 -6.19 13.59
C TYR A 10 -18.32 -7.42 13.67
N ASN A 11 -19.24 -7.43 14.64
CA ASN A 11 -20.22 -8.51 14.76
C ASN A 11 -21.21 -8.53 13.59
N GLU A 12 -21.60 -7.37 13.06
CA GLU A 12 -22.42 -7.28 11.84
C GLU A 12 -21.70 -7.92 10.65
N LEU A 13 -20.41 -7.57 10.44
CA LEU A 13 -19.61 -8.14 9.35
C LEU A 13 -19.43 -9.66 9.49
N VAL A 14 -19.20 -10.15 10.70
CA VAL A 14 -19.11 -11.59 10.98
C VAL A 14 -20.45 -12.25 10.71
N LYS A 15 -21.56 -11.68 11.18
CA LYS A 15 -22.91 -12.22 10.96
C LYS A 15 -23.25 -12.30 9.48
N ASP A 16 -23.04 -11.23 8.72
CA ASP A 16 -23.22 -11.18 7.26
C ASP A 16 -22.44 -12.29 6.56
N SER A 17 -21.18 -12.49 6.96
CA SER A 17 -20.32 -13.53 6.40
C SER A 17 -20.83 -14.94 6.72
N LEU A 18 -21.29 -15.18 7.96
CA LEU A 18 -21.83 -16.48 8.39
C LEU A 18 -23.15 -16.80 7.66
N GLU A 19 -24.03 -15.82 7.50
CA GLU A 19 -25.30 -15.96 6.77
C GLU A 19 -25.08 -16.28 5.28
N LYS A 20 -23.98 -15.80 4.71
CA LYS A 20 -23.57 -16.05 3.32
C LYS A 20 -22.66 -17.28 3.15
N GLY A 21 -22.50 -18.09 4.19
CA GLY A 21 -21.87 -19.41 4.12
C GLY A 21 -20.39 -19.48 4.55
N ALA A 22 -19.78 -18.39 5.00
CA ALA A 22 -18.46 -18.46 5.63
C ALA A 22 -18.57 -19.10 7.03
N LYS A 23 -17.43 -19.54 7.56
CA LYS A 23 -17.30 -20.09 8.91
C LYS A 23 -16.13 -19.44 9.62
N ILE A 24 -16.22 -19.33 10.94
CA ILE A 24 -15.07 -19.02 11.79
C ILE A 24 -14.24 -20.29 11.92
N ILE A 25 -13.01 -20.29 11.42
CA ILE A 25 -12.14 -21.49 11.38
C ILE A 25 -11.10 -21.54 12.51
N ASN A 26 -11.00 -20.48 13.32
CA ASN A 26 -10.15 -20.44 14.50
C ASN A 26 -10.99 -20.52 15.81
N THR A 27 -10.39 -20.17 16.95
CA THR A 27 -10.97 -20.39 18.27
C THR A 27 -12.30 -19.66 18.48
N LYS A 28 -13.26 -20.31 19.16
CA LYS A 28 -14.58 -19.73 19.52
C LYS A 28 -14.56 -18.97 20.85
N LYS A 29 -13.50 -18.20 21.13
CA LYS A 29 -13.51 -17.34 22.33
C LYS A 29 -14.62 -16.31 22.18
N LYS A 30 -15.40 -16.13 23.25
CA LYS A 30 -16.44 -15.10 23.29
C LYS A 30 -15.77 -13.74 23.50
N ASP A 31 -16.25 -12.74 22.76
CA ASP A 31 -15.86 -11.35 22.96
C ASP A 31 -16.33 -10.89 24.35
N ILE A 32 -15.56 -10.00 24.99
CA ILE A 32 -15.80 -9.53 26.35
C ILE A 32 -15.68 -8.01 26.35
N GLU A 33 -16.77 -7.29 26.63
CA GLU A 33 -16.81 -5.82 26.64
C GLU A 33 -16.16 -5.22 25.39
N THR A 34 -15.00 -4.57 25.53
CA THR A 34 -14.23 -3.93 24.45
C THR A 34 -13.20 -4.85 23.75
N LEU A 35 -13.07 -6.09 24.22
CA LEU A 35 -12.17 -7.09 23.68
C LEU A 35 -12.86 -7.93 22.60
N PHE A 36 -12.46 -7.71 21.36
CA PHE A 36 -12.85 -8.54 20.22
C PHE A 36 -11.74 -9.55 19.91
N HIS A 37 -12.07 -10.84 19.96
CA HIS A 37 -11.11 -11.90 19.67
C HIS A 37 -10.85 -11.99 18.17
N PRO A 38 -9.59 -12.25 17.75
CA PRO A 38 -9.29 -12.42 16.33
C PRO A 38 -10.13 -13.54 15.72
N LYS A 39 -10.70 -13.30 14.53
CA LYS A 39 -11.55 -14.26 13.81
C LYS A 39 -11.02 -14.46 12.40
N ILE A 40 -10.87 -15.72 12.01
CA ILE A 40 -10.53 -16.08 10.63
C ILE A 40 -11.80 -16.62 9.96
N LEU A 41 -12.22 -15.98 8.86
CA LEU A 41 -13.43 -16.33 8.12
C LEU A 41 -13.07 -17.10 6.84
N TYR A 42 -13.67 -18.26 6.64
CA TYR A 42 -13.46 -19.09 5.46
C TYR A 42 -14.66 -20.02 5.17
N PRO A 43 -15.04 -20.25 3.90
CA PRO A 43 -14.62 -19.51 2.70
C PRO A 43 -15.40 -18.19 2.59
N VAL A 44 -14.68 -17.07 2.38
CA VAL A 44 -15.30 -15.78 2.05
C VAL A 44 -15.60 -15.72 0.54
N ASN A 45 -16.67 -15.04 0.15
CA ASN A 45 -17.00 -14.77 -1.26
C ASN A 45 -17.27 -13.27 -1.49
N LYS A 46 -17.41 -12.87 -2.76
CA LYS A 46 -17.58 -11.48 -3.19
C LYS A 46 -18.87 -10.81 -2.70
N ASP A 47 -19.88 -11.59 -2.30
CA ASP A 47 -21.16 -11.05 -1.85
C ASP A 47 -21.10 -10.65 -0.36
N MET A 48 -20.06 -11.04 0.36
CA MET A 48 -19.88 -10.72 1.79
C MET A 48 -19.27 -9.32 1.96
N LYS A 49 -19.82 -8.54 2.89
CA LYS A 49 -19.34 -7.18 3.19
C LYS A 49 -17.84 -7.14 3.55
N ILE A 50 -17.36 -8.17 4.25
CA ILE A 50 -15.96 -8.31 4.66
C ILE A 50 -14.98 -8.39 3.47
N SER A 51 -15.46 -8.67 2.25
CA SER A 51 -14.61 -8.77 1.06
C SER A 51 -14.26 -7.42 0.43
N TYR A 52 -15.03 -6.36 0.72
CA TYR A 52 -14.85 -5.04 0.11
C TYR A 52 -14.92 -3.86 1.09
N LEU A 53 -15.25 -4.09 2.37
CA LEU A 53 -15.19 -3.07 3.42
C LEU A 53 -13.96 -3.26 4.31
N GLU A 54 -13.17 -2.20 4.46
CA GLU A 54 -12.07 -2.16 5.41
C GLU A 54 -12.59 -1.99 6.84
N GLN A 55 -12.28 -2.96 7.70
CA GLN A 55 -12.87 -3.04 9.04
C GLN A 55 -11.96 -2.59 10.18
N PHE A 56 -10.66 -2.33 9.97
CA PHE A 56 -9.71 -1.87 11.00
C PHE A 56 -9.69 -2.67 12.33
N GLY A 57 -10.17 -3.91 12.32
CA GLY A 57 -10.23 -4.82 13.44
C GLY A 57 -9.52 -6.15 13.17
N PRO A 58 -9.52 -7.09 14.13
CA PRO A 58 -8.76 -8.32 14.03
C PRO A 58 -9.56 -9.43 13.30
N ILE A 59 -10.15 -9.12 12.14
CA ILE A 59 -10.86 -10.08 11.29
C ILE A 59 -10.03 -10.35 10.03
N VAL A 60 -9.72 -11.62 9.75
CA VAL A 60 -8.99 -12.05 8.56
C VAL A 60 -9.92 -12.84 7.64
N PRO A 61 -10.37 -12.26 6.51
CA PRO A 61 -11.13 -12.98 5.50
C PRO A 61 -10.20 -13.82 4.60
N ILE A 62 -10.57 -15.07 4.35
CA ILE A 62 -9.87 -15.96 3.40
C ILE A 62 -10.84 -16.32 2.28
N MET A 63 -10.57 -15.82 1.09
CA MET A 63 -11.33 -16.11 -0.12
C MET A 63 -10.54 -17.09 -1.01
N PRO A 64 -11.04 -18.32 -1.24
CA PRO A 64 -10.43 -19.21 -2.22
C PRO A 64 -10.71 -18.70 -3.63
N PHE A 65 -9.74 -18.86 -4.53
CA PHE A 65 -9.87 -18.53 -5.95
C PHE A 65 -9.41 -19.72 -6.80
N LYS A 66 -9.83 -19.74 -8.07
CA LYS A 66 -9.39 -20.73 -9.06
C LYS A 66 -8.51 -20.12 -10.15
N ASN A 67 -8.88 -18.91 -10.59
CA ASN A 67 -8.16 -18.17 -11.61
C ASN A 67 -7.56 -16.91 -10.99
N ILE A 68 -6.36 -16.53 -11.44
CA ILE A 68 -5.65 -15.36 -10.94
C ILE A 68 -6.30 -14.09 -11.49
N GLU A 69 -6.86 -14.16 -12.68
CA GLU A 69 -7.56 -13.09 -13.37
C GLU A 69 -8.73 -12.57 -12.52
N ASP A 70 -9.49 -13.46 -11.89
CA ASP A 70 -10.60 -13.10 -10.98
C ASP A 70 -10.08 -12.28 -9.78
N VAL A 71 -8.90 -12.63 -9.25
CA VAL A 71 -8.27 -11.90 -8.13
C VAL A 71 -7.80 -10.52 -8.57
N LEU A 72 -7.20 -10.42 -9.77
CA LEU A 72 -6.73 -9.15 -10.32
C LEU A 72 -7.89 -8.20 -10.63
N GLU A 73 -9.00 -8.73 -11.17
CA GLU A 73 -10.23 -7.96 -11.39
C GLU A 73 -10.77 -7.41 -10.06
N MET A 74 -10.86 -8.25 -9.02
CA MET A 74 -11.30 -7.81 -7.69
C MET A 74 -10.44 -6.69 -7.12
N ILE A 75 -9.11 -6.79 -7.25
CA ILE A 75 -8.19 -5.74 -6.78
C ILE A 75 -8.38 -4.45 -7.60
N SER A 76 -8.64 -4.57 -8.90
CA SER A 76 -8.90 -3.40 -9.76
C SER A 76 -10.16 -2.64 -9.36
N LEU A 77 -11.23 -3.36 -8.98
CA LEU A 77 -12.51 -2.81 -8.53
C LEU A 77 -12.50 -2.30 -7.09
N SER A 78 -11.48 -2.67 -6.30
CA SER A 78 -11.34 -2.21 -4.93
C SER A 78 -11.04 -0.71 -4.87
N ASN A 79 -11.67 0.00 -3.94
CA ASN A 79 -11.38 1.41 -3.64
C ASN A 79 -10.04 1.59 -2.90
N TYR A 80 -9.45 0.51 -2.40
CA TYR A 80 -8.22 0.52 -1.62
C TYR A 80 -7.01 0.09 -2.45
N GLY A 81 -5.86 0.69 -2.19
CA GLY A 81 -4.65 0.53 -3.01
C GLY A 81 -3.34 0.66 -2.23
N GLN A 82 -3.29 0.30 -0.95
CA GLN A 82 -2.11 0.54 -0.12
C GLN A 82 -0.97 -0.43 -0.45
N GLN A 83 -1.09 -1.71 -0.10
CA GLN A 83 -0.06 -2.72 -0.37
C GLN A 83 -0.70 -4.05 -0.75
N CYS A 84 0.03 -4.85 -1.52
CA CYS A 84 -0.27 -6.27 -1.70
C CYS A 84 0.98 -7.12 -1.41
N SER A 85 0.75 -8.39 -1.09
CA SER A 85 1.80 -9.40 -0.97
C SER A 85 1.47 -10.58 -1.87
N ILE A 86 2.44 -11.02 -2.66
CA ILE A 86 2.33 -12.18 -3.55
C ILE A 86 3.29 -13.25 -3.04
N PHE A 87 2.76 -14.44 -2.76
CA PHE A 87 3.53 -15.60 -2.32
C PHE A 87 3.51 -16.67 -3.41
N GLY A 88 4.69 -17.06 -3.90
CA GLY A 88 4.80 -18.00 -5.01
C GLY A 88 6.24 -18.22 -5.47
N LYS A 89 6.38 -19.11 -6.47
CA LYS A 89 7.69 -19.50 -7.05
C LYS A 89 7.76 -19.38 -8.58
N ASP A 90 6.62 -19.36 -9.27
CA ASP A 90 6.58 -19.25 -10.74
C ASP A 90 6.75 -17.78 -11.16
N HIS A 91 7.88 -17.50 -11.81
CA HIS A 91 8.23 -16.14 -12.22
C HIS A 91 7.34 -15.59 -13.33
N ASN A 92 6.79 -16.43 -14.22
CA ASN A 92 5.91 -15.99 -15.30
C ASN A 92 4.58 -15.53 -14.72
N ILE A 93 4.02 -16.31 -13.78
CA ILE A 93 2.78 -15.97 -13.11
C ILE A 93 2.96 -14.69 -12.27
N ILE A 94 4.00 -14.64 -11.45
CA ILE A 94 4.26 -13.49 -10.57
C ILE A 94 4.53 -12.22 -11.40
N GLY A 95 5.29 -12.32 -12.49
CA GLY A 95 5.57 -11.20 -13.39
C GLY A 95 4.27 -10.60 -13.97
N ASN A 96 3.40 -11.45 -14.52
CA ASN A 96 2.11 -11.01 -15.04
C ASN A 96 1.23 -10.34 -13.98
N MET A 97 1.23 -10.86 -12.75
CA MET A 97 0.50 -10.23 -11.64
C MET A 97 1.07 -8.85 -11.31
N ILE A 98 2.39 -8.70 -11.28
CA ILE A 98 3.06 -7.42 -10.99
C ILE A 98 2.64 -6.36 -12.00
N ASP A 99 2.67 -6.66 -13.30
CA ASP A 99 2.35 -5.70 -14.37
C ASP A 99 0.93 -5.10 -14.23
N VAL A 100 -0.01 -5.89 -13.71
CA VAL A 100 -1.36 -5.39 -13.41
C VAL A 100 -1.39 -4.60 -12.09
N LEU A 101 -0.73 -5.13 -11.05
CA LEU A 101 -0.80 -4.59 -9.68
C LEU A 101 -0.05 -3.27 -9.50
N ILE A 102 0.99 -2.98 -10.29
CA ILE A 102 1.76 -1.72 -10.18
C ILE A 102 0.88 -0.48 -10.34
N ASN A 103 -0.26 -0.60 -11.04
CA ASN A 103 -1.19 0.49 -11.24
C ASN A 103 -2.28 0.55 -10.15
N GLN A 104 -2.46 -0.53 -9.38
CA GLN A 104 -3.53 -0.69 -8.41
C GLN A 104 -3.08 -0.41 -6.97
N VAL A 105 -1.83 -0.75 -6.63
CA VAL A 105 -1.31 -0.61 -5.27
C VAL A 105 -0.03 0.21 -5.23
N SER A 106 0.29 0.76 -4.05
CA SER A 106 1.52 1.54 -3.85
C SER A 106 2.76 0.70 -3.59
N ARG A 107 2.60 -0.53 -3.09
CA ARG A 107 3.71 -1.45 -2.84
C ARG A 107 3.30 -2.89 -3.08
N ILE A 108 4.14 -3.61 -3.82
CA ILE A 108 4.04 -5.05 -4.02
C ILE A 108 5.16 -5.71 -3.23
N ASN A 109 4.81 -6.64 -2.35
CA ASN A 109 5.76 -7.40 -1.54
C ASN A 109 5.82 -8.84 -2.06
N LEU A 110 7.01 -9.33 -2.41
CA LEU A 110 7.18 -10.71 -2.88
C LEU A 110 7.68 -11.61 -1.76
N ASN A 111 6.96 -12.70 -1.49
CA ASN A 111 7.28 -13.70 -0.47
C ASN A 111 7.55 -13.12 0.93
N THR A 112 6.93 -11.99 1.25
CA THR A 112 6.95 -11.35 2.57
C THR A 112 5.63 -10.66 2.81
N GLN A 113 5.24 -10.51 4.08
CA GLN A 113 4.04 -9.78 4.46
C GLN A 113 4.16 -8.29 4.13
N CYS A 114 3.01 -7.63 3.97
CA CYS A 114 2.92 -6.17 3.89
C CYS A 114 3.53 -5.57 5.15
N GLN A 115 4.44 -4.62 4.98
CA GLN A 115 5.13 -3.96 6.08
C GLN A 115 5.47 -2.53 5.70
N ARG A 116 5.57 -1.66 6.71
CA ARG A 116 5.94 -0.26 6.51
C ARG A 116 7.42 -0.11 6.13
N GLY A 117 8.30 -0.84 6.81
CA GLY A 117 9.75 -0.66 6.68
C GLY A 117 10.42 -1.41 5.51
N PRO A 118 11.75 -1.31 5.42
CA PRO A 118 12.60 -0.28 6.06
C PRO A 118 12.25 1.15 5.60
N ASP A 119 12.49 2.16 6.43
CA ASP A 119 12.15 3.58 6.17
C ASP A 119 12.90 4.20 4.98
N SER A 120 13.87 3.47 4.44
CA SER A 120 14.52 3.78 3.17
C SER A 120 13.60 3.59 1.96
N PHE A 121 12.56 2.75 2.06
CA PHE A 121 11.62 2.55 0.98
C PHE A 121 10.45 3.55 1.04
N PRO A 122 10.01 4.05 -0.13
CA PRO A 122 8.83 4.90 -0.21
C PRO A 122 7.57 4.20 0.32
N PHE A 123 6.88 4.86 1.25
CA PHE A 123 5.51 4.50 1.63
C PHE A 123 4.55 5.42 0.88
N ALA A 124 4.00 4.94 -0.23
CA ALA A 124 3.02 5.68 -1.02
C ALA A 124 1.60 5.21 -0.73
N GLY A 125 0.63 6.06 -1.06
CA GLY A 125 -0.79 5.71 -1.16
C GLY A 125 -1.28 5.79 -2.60
N ARG A 126 -2.27 4.97 -2.95
CA ARG A 126 -3.03 5.03 -4.19
C ARG A 126 -4.52 4.87 -3.86
N LYS A 127 -5.38 5.31 -4.79
CA LYS A 127 -6.84 5.33 -4.63
C LYS A 127 -7.24 6.06 -3.34
N ASP A 128 -8.21 5.54 -2.60
CA ASP A 128 -8.68 6.15 -1.36
C ASP A 128 -7.72 5.92 -0.18
N SER A 129 -6.60 5.20 -0.37
CA SER A 129 -5.67 4.87 0.71
C SER A 129 -4.72 6.00 1.11
N ALA A 130 -4.36 6.91 0.20
CA ALA A 130 -3.67 8.19 0.43
C ALA A 130 -3.21 8.80 -0.92
N VAL A 131 -2.80 10.07 -0.89
CA VAL A 131 -2.16 10.77 -2.01
C VAL A 131 -0.68 10.99 -1.74
N GLY A 132 0.18 10.69 -2.71
CA GLY A 132 1.61 10.99 -2.67
C GLY A 132 2.49 9.84 -2.17
N THR A 133 3.78 10.13 -2.03
CA THR A 133 4.81 9.17 -1.61
C THR A 133 5.57 9.74 -0.41
N LEU A 134 5.56 9.01 0.70
CA LEU A 134 6.34 9.30 1.90
C LEU A 134 7.59 8.39 1.90
N SER A 135 8.62 8.79 1.16
CA SER A 135 10.01 8.37 1.42
C SER A 135 10.74 9.51 2.12
N ILE A 136 11.87 9.26 2.78
CA ILE A 136 12.67 10.34 3.40
C ILE A 136 13.02 11.41 2.35
N SER A 137 13.50 11.00 1.17
CA SER A 137 13.87 11.93 0.09
C SER A 137 12.67 12.64 -0.53
N ASP A 138 11.56 11.93 -0.75
CA ASP A 138 10.39 12.52 -1.39
C ASP A 138 9.61 13.41 -0.43
N ALA A 139 9.55 13.06 0.86
CA ALA A 139 9.03 13.93 1.90
C ALA A 139 9.85 15.23 1.96
N LEU A 140 11.19 15.14 1.95
CA LEU A 140 12.03 16.34 1.86
C LEU A 140 11.72 17.18 0.61
N LYS A 141 11.47 16.56 -0.55
CA LYS A 141 11.09 17.27 -1.78
C LYS A 141 9.69 17.90 -1.73
N ILE A 142 8.74 17.26 -1.06
CA ILE A 142 7.34 17.73 -0.92
C ILE A 142 7.25 18.87 0.09
N PHE A 143 8.01 18.79 1.19
CA PHE A 143 8.02 19.80 2.26
C PHE A 143 9.08 20.90 2.08
N SER A 144 9.84 20.88 0.98
CA SER A 144 10.77 21.95 0.62
C SER A 144 10.24 22.81 -0.52
N ILE A 145 10.39 24.13 -0.41
CA ILE A 145 10.19 25.04 -1.54
C ILE A 145 11.43 24.96 -2.44
N ARG A 146 11.24 24.66 -3.72
CA ARG A 146 12.36 24.58 -4.68
C ARG A 146 12.79 25.98 -5.12
N THR A 147 14.07 26.28 -4.98
CA THR A 147 14.69 27.46 -5.60
C THR A 147 15.27 27.07 -6.95
N LEU A 148 14.92 27.80 -8.00
CA LEU A 148 15.44 27.59 -9.36
C LEU A 148 16.59 28.58 -9.63
N VAL A 149 17.74 28.06 -10.04
CA VAL A 149 18.80 28.88 -10.66
C VAL A 149 18.57 28.82 -12.17
N SER A 150 18.43 29.98 -12.81
CA SER A 150 18.20 30.07 -14.25
C SER A 150 19.14 31.09 -14.90
N ALA A 151 19.52 30.82 -16.14
CA ALA A 151 20.33 31.71 -16.96
C ALA A 151 19.87 31.63 -18.42
N LYS A 152 20.10 32.70 -19.20
CA LYS A 152 19.87 32.67 -20.65
C LYS A 152 20.89 31.74 -21.31
N ILE A 153 20.48 31.03 -22.36
CA ILE A 153 21.37 30.15 -23.11
C ILE A 153 22.34 31.01 -23.94
N THR A 154 23.51 31.29 -23.36
CA THR A 154 24.64 31.97 -24.01
C THR A 154 25.92 31.19 -23.67
N GLU A 155 26.95 31.30 -24.52
CA GLU A 155 28.22 30.61 -24.29
C GLU A 155 28.91 31.06 -22.98
N GLU A 156 28.74 32.33 -22.61
CA GLU A 156 29.24 32.87 -21.34
C GLU A 156 28.55 32.21 -20.14
N ASN A 157 27.21 32.11 -20.16
CA ASN A 157 26.45 31.51 -19.07
C ASN A 157 26.68 29.99 -18.96
N LYS A 158 26.89 29.30 -20.10
CA LYS A 158 27.28 27.89 -20.10
C LYS A 158 28.62 27.70 -19.40
N LYS A 159 29.64 28.48 -19.78
CA LYS A 159 30.96 28.42 -19.12
C LYS A 159 30.89 28.74 -17.64
N LEU A 160 30.10 29.74 -17.25
CA LEU A 160 29.88 30.09 -15.86
C LEU A 160 29.29 28.89 -15.08
N TYR A 161 28.25 28.26 -15.61
CA TYR A 161 27.63 27.10 -14.99
C TYR A 161 28.57 25.89 -14.90
N GLU A 162 29.29 25.58 -15.99
CA GLU A 162 30.28 24.51 -16.04
C GLU A 162 31.40 24.72 -15.00
N ASN A 163 31.90 25.94 -14.86
CA ASN A 163 32.90 26.28 -13.85
C ASN A 163 32.35 26.11 -12.43
N ILE A 164 31.09 26.50 -12.18
CA ILE A 164 30.47 26.32 -10.86
C ILE A 164 30.39 24.84 -10.47
N LEU A 165 30.02 23.96 -11.42
CA LEU A 165 29.99 22.52 -11.19
C LEU A 165 31.39 21.92 -11.03
N LYS A 166 32.33 22.28 -11.91
CA LYS A 166 33.70 21.75 -11.92
C LYS A 166 34.47 22.13 -10.66
N ASP A 167 34.36 23.39 -10.24
CA ASP A 167 35.09 23.94 -9.10
C ASP A 167 34.37 23.67 -7.77
N ASN A 168 33.19 23.03 -7.80
CA ASN A 168 32.34 22.80 -6.63
C ASN A 168 32.06 24.07 -5.82
N SER A 169 31.94 25.22 -6.49
CA SER A 169 31.84 26.52 -5.82
C SER A 169 30.46 26.83 -5.23
N SER A 170 29.46 25.96 -5.44
CA SER A 170 28.13 26.04 -4.86
C SER A 170 27.68 24.71 -4.26
N ASP A 171 27.48 24.68 -2.95
CA ASP A 171 26.92 23.51 -2.24
C ASP A 171 25.50 23.15 -2.69
N PHE A 172 24.77 24.12 -3.25
CA PHE A 172 23.41 23.90 -3.76
C PHE A 172 23.41 23.21 -5.13
N LEU A 173 24.26 23.68 -6.05
CA LEU A 173 24.38 23.09 -7.40
C LEU A 173 25.19 21.80 -7.42
N LYS A 174 26.03 21.58 -6.41
CA LYS A 174 26.79 20.33 -6.19
C LYS A 174 25.90 19.15 -5.77
N ARG A 175 24.63 19.35 -5.38
CA ARG A 175 23.76 18.26 -4.94
C ARG A 175 23.40 17.32 -6.10
N ASP A 176 24.33 16.44 -6.44
CA ASP A 176 24.03 15.10 -6.91
C ASP A 176 23.21 14.44 -5.81
N ILE A 177 21.89 14.41 -5.99
CA ILE A 177 21.07 13.45 -5.26
C ILE A 177 21.42 12.08 -5.86
N LEU A 178 22.57 11.56 -5.45
CA LEU A 178 22.94 10.16 -5.58
C LEU A 178 21.96 9.39 -4.70
N PHE A 179 21.08 8.63 -5.35
CA PHE A 179 20.26 7.60 -4.73
C PHE A 179 21.12 6.42 -4.31
#